data_AF-A0A3D4DJD8-F1
#
_entry.id   AF-A0A3D4DJD8-F1
#
_cell.length_a   1.000
_cell.length_b   1.000
_cell.length_c   1.000
_cell.angle_alpha   90.00
_cell.angle_beta   90.00
_cell.angle_gamma   90.00
#
_symmetry.space_group_name_H-M   'P 1'
#
loop_
_entity.id
_entity.type
_entity.pdbx_description
1 polymer ?
#
loop_
_entity_poly.entity_id
_entity_poly.type
_entity_poly.pdbx_seq_one_letter_code
_entity_poly.pdbx_strand_id
1 'polypeptide(L)'
;MKEAKEFDDVEKMKKYIVELWNRKWHGSQKLFTTDDIVINKESAVNDDRIGWEDSMYVCVKRMGSEDYIKEYGVPQCIGICATKYKK
;
A
#
# COMPACT_ATOMS: atom_id res chain seq x y z
N MET A 1 17.33 5.66 0.31
CA MET A 1 16.01 5.02 0.52
C MET A 1 15.07 6.11 1.02
N LYS A 2 13.85 6.21 0.48
CA LYS A 2 12.86 7.12 1.07
C LYS A 2 12.59 6.64 2.49
N GLU A 3 12.68 7.57 3.43
CA GLU A 3 12.42 7.37 4.85
C GLU A 3 11.08 6.64 5.03
N ALA A 4 11.06 5.65 5.94
CA ALA A 4 9.82 5.06 6.40
C ALA A 4 8.95 6.16 7.01
N LYS A 5 7.64 6.12 6.75
CA LYS A 5 6.70 7.08 7.33
C LYS A 5 5.84 6.38 8.36
N GLU A 6 5.86 6.88 9.59
CA GLU A 6 5.00 6.41 10.67
C GLU A 6 3.62 7.05 10.56
N PHE A 7 2.59 6.28 10.91
CA PHE A 7 1.19 6.71 10.96
C PHE A 7 0.55 6.17 12.24
N ASP A 8 -0.38 6.92 12.81
CA ASP A 8 -1.09 6.49 14.03
C ASP A 8 -2.03 5.32 13.76
N ASP A 9 -2.53 5.19 12.52
CA ASP A 9 -3.47 4.16 12.13
C ASP A 9 -3.42 3.86 10.62
N VAL A 10 -4.05 2.74 10.24
CA VAL A 10 -4.13 2.25 8.86
C VAL A 10 -4.88 3.22 7.95
N GLU A 11 -5.91 3.92 8.44
CA GLU A 11 -6.73 4.81 7.62
C GLU A 11 -5.95 6.07 7.22
N LYS A 12 -5.14 6.63 8.13
CA LYS A 12 -4.20 7.72 7.83
C LYS A 12 -3.14 7.29 6.82
N MET A 13 -2.59 6.08 6.96
CA MET A 13 -1.66 5.52 5.98
C MET A 13 -2.30 5.41 4.59
N LYS A 14 -3.51 4.82 4.50
CA LYS A 14 -4.24 4.69 3.24
C LYS A 14 -4.52 6.04 2.59
N LYS A 15 -5.01 7.03 3.35
CA LYS A 15 -5.25 8.39 2.85
C LYS A 15 -3.98 9.03 2.29
N TYR A 16 -2.86 8.91 3.01
CA TYR A 16 -1.58 9.43 2.53
C TYR A 16 -1.12 8.75 1.24
N ILE A 17 -1.25 7.42 1.12
CA ILE A 17 -0.90 6.68 -0.10
C ILE A 17 -1.76 7.17 -1.28
N VAL A 18 -3.08 7.27 -1.09
CA VAL A 18 -4.00 7.79 -2.11
C VAL A 18 -3.58 9.19 -2.55
N GLU A 19 -3.34 10.11 -1.61
CA GLU A 19 -2.90 11.48 -1.93
C GLU A 19 -1.57 11.50 -2.70
N LEU A 20 -0.59 10.71 -2.27
CA LEU A 20 0.73 10.66 -2.88
C LEU A 20 0.67 10.18 -4.34
N TRP A 21 -0.08 9.11 -4.60
CA TRP A 21 -0.20 8.52 -5.93
C TRP A 21 -1.05 9.40 -6.85
N ASN A 22 -2.18 9.92 -6.36
CA ASN A 22 -3.03 10.81 -7.16
C ASN A 22 -2.36 12.15 -7.46
N ARG A 23 -1.53 12.70 -6.56
CA ARG A 23 -0.79 13.95 -6.83
C ARG A 23 0.24 13.80 -7.96
N LYS A 24 0.79 12.61 -8.13
CA LYS A 24 1.75 12.29 -9.21
C LYS A 24 1.08 11.83 -10.50
N TRP A 25 -0.24 11.68 -10.46
CA TRP A 25 -1.00 11.19 -11.58
C TRP A 25 -1.44 12.36 -12.47
N HIS A 26 -1.25 12.19 -13.78
CA HIS A 26 -1.58 13.21 -14.79
C HIS A 26 -2.87 12.91 -15.56
N GLY A 27 -3.59 11.83 -15.22
CA GLY A 27 -4.86 11.51 -15.85
C GLY A 27 -6.01 12.37 -15.34
N SER A 28 -7.13 12.34 -16.06
CA SER A 28 -8.32 13.16 -15.80
C SER A 28 -9.16 12.72 -14.59
N GLN A 29 -8.90 11.53 -14.05
CA GLN A 29 -9.61 10.95 -12.91
C GLN A 29 -8.63 10.53 -11.83
N LYS A 30 -9.13 10.33 -10.60
CA LYS A 30 -8.33 9.73 -9.53
C LYS A 30 -7.86 8.34 -9.95
N LEU A 31 -6.59 8.05 -9.68
CA LEU A 31 -5.95 6.78 -9.99
C LEU A 31 -6.55 5.63 -9.17
N PHE A 32 -6.84 5.84 -7.89
CA PHE A 32 -7.57 4.91 -7.01
C PHE A 32 -7.99 5.63 -5.72
N THR A 33 -8.80 4.94 -4.90
CA THR A 33 -9.31 5.40 -3.61
C THR A 33 -8.83 4.52 -2.45
N THR A 34 -9.15 4.89 -1.21
CA THR A 34 -8.77 4.11 -0.02
C THR A 34 -9.41 2.72 0.00
N ASP A 35 -10.58 2.57 -0.62
CA ASP A 35 -11.34 1.32 -0.68
C ASP A 35 -10.71 0.31 -1.63
N ASP A 36 -9.85 0.78 -2.53
CA ASP A 36 -9.07 -0.06 -3.42
C ASP A 36 -7.85 -0.64 -2.72
N ILE A 37 -7.39 -0.05 -1.60
CA ILE A 37 -6.20 -0.49 -0.87
C ILE A 37 -6.51 -1.69 0.02
N VAL A 38 -5.71 -2.75 -0.15
CA VAL A 38 -5.73 -3.99 0.64
C VAL A 38 -4.37 -4.17 1.29
N ILE A 39 -4.35 -4.46 2.61
CA ILE A 39 -3.14 -4.91 3.30
C ILE A 39 -3.19 -6.43 3.35
N ASN A 40 -2.24 -7.10 2.70
CA ASN A 40 -2.17 -8.55 2.71
C ASN A 40 -1.54 -9.04 4.01
N LYS A 41 -2.37 -9.30 5.02
CA LYS A 41 -1.89 -9.79 6.32
C LYS A 41 -1.29 -11.20 6.26
N GLU A 42 -1.68 -12.01 5.28
CA GLU A 42 -1.11 -13.35 5.08
C GLU A 42 0.32 -13.30 4.55
N SER A 43 0.75 -12.16 4.00
CA SER A 43 2.12 -11.94 3.56
C SER A 43 3.09 -11.50 4.67
N ALA A 44 2.62 -11.44 5.93
CA ALA A 44 3.43 -10.97 7.05
C ALA A 44 4.74 -11.77 7.19
N VAL A 45 5.87 -11.06 7.11
CA VAL A 45 7.20 -11.65 7.22
C VAL A 45 8.14 -10.70 7.98
N ASN A 46 9.07 -11.27 8.73
CA ASN A 46 10.14 -10.50 9.37
C ASN A 46 11.14 -10.04 8.30
N ASP A 47 11.42 -8.74 8.24
CA ASP A 47 12.51 -8.18 7.44
C ASP A 47 13.61 -7.65 8.37
N ASP A 48 14.51 -8.56 8.76
CA ASP A 48 15.62 -8.28 9.68
C ASP A 48 16.58 -7.20 9.16
N ARG A 49 16.61 -6.96 7.84
CA ARG A 49 17.51 -5.96 7.24
C ARG A 49 17.12 -4.53 7.63
N ILE A 50 15.83 -4.33 7.92
CA ILE A 50 15.26 -3.02 8.29
C ILE A 50 14.58 -3.06 9.66
N GLY A 51 14.69 -4.17 10.39
CA GLY A 51 14.14 -4.33 11.73
C GLY A 51 12.61 -4.38 11.77
N TRP A 52 11.93 -4.74 10.68
CA TRP A 52 10.46 -4.87 10.65
C TRP A 52 10.06 -6.30 10.99
N GLU A 53 9.12 -6.49 11.93
CA GLU A 53 8.75 -7.79 12.50
C GLU A 53 7.41 -8.33 11.96
N ASP A 54 6.77 -7.59 11.05
CA ASP A 54 5.52 -7.98 10.38
C ASP A 54 5.34 -7.21 9.06
N SER A 55 6.38 -7.21 8.22
CA SER A 55 6.32 -6.59 6.91
C SER A 55 5.23 -7.26 6.07
N MET A 56 4.24 -6.48 5.63
CA MET A 56 3.09 -6.90 4.86
C MET A 56 3.01 -6.10 3.57
N TYR A 57 2.51 -6.72 2.51
CA TYR A 57 2.23 -6.01 1.26
C TYR A 57 1.04 -5.07 1.39
N VAL A 58 1.20 -3.87 0.83
CA VAL A 58 0.13 -2.93 0.55
C VAL A 58 -0.18 -3.01 -0.94
N CYS A 59 -1.38 -3.43 -1.26
CA CYS A 59 -1.83 -3.69 -2.63
C CYS A 59 -3.04 -2.83 -3.00
N VAL A 60 -3.34 -2.73 -4.30
CA VAL A 60 -4.55 -2.11 -4.83
C VAL A 60 -5.33 -3.09 -5.71
N LYS A 61 -6.66 -3.09 -5.57
CA LYS A 61 -7.56 -3.88 -6.43
C LYS A 61 -7.70 -3.27 -7.82
N ARG A 62 -7.73 -1.94 -7.89
CA ARG A 62 -7.95 -1.15 -9.11
C ARG A 62 -6.97 0.01 -9.19
N MET A 63 -6.53 0.32 -10.39
CA MET A 63 -5.65 1.47 -10.67
C MET A 63 -5.94 2.02 -12.07
N GLY A 64 -6.47 3.24 -12.11
CA GLY A 64 -6.95 3.87 -13.35
C GLY A 64 -8.08 3.05 -13.96
N SER A 65 -7.87 2.56 -15.17
CA SER A 65 -8.84 1.71 -15.88
C SER A 65 -8.66 0.21 -15.60
N GLU A 66 -7.59 -0.19 -14.92
CA GLU A 66 -7.24 -1.60 -14.71
C GLU A 66 -7.88 -2.13 -13.41
N ASP A 67 -8.55 -3.28 -13.50
CA ASP A 67 -9.08 -4.03 -12.34
C ASP A 67 -8.30 -5.33 -12.20
N TYR A 68 -7.28 -5.32 -11.34
CA TYR A 68 -6.36 -6.44 -11.16
C TYR A 68 -7.05 -7.70 -10.61
N ILE A 69 -8.10 -7.52 -9.81
CA ILE A 69 -8.88 -8.65 -9.29
C ILE A 69 -9.61 -9.34 -10.45
N LYS A 70 -10.24 -8.55 -11.32
CA LYS A 70 -10.96 -9.11 -12.48
C LYS A 70 -10.02 -9.71 -13.52
N GLU A 71 -8.89 -9.06 -13.80
CA GLU A 71 -7.99 -9.44 -14.88
C GLU A 71 -7.03 -10.58 -14.50
N TYR A 72 -6.54 -10.59 -13.26
CA TYR A 72 -5.49 -11.52 -12.83
C TYR A 72 -5.85 -12.32 -11.56
N GLY A 73 -6.99 -12.04 -10.92
CA GLY A 73 -7.41 -12.72 -9.69
C GLY A 73 -6.63 -12.31 -8.44
N VAL A 74 -5.72 -11.34 -8.54
CA VAL A 74 -4.81 -10.93 -7.46
C VAL A 74 -4.61 -9.41 -7.50
N PRO A 75 -4.57 -8.70 -6.36
CA PRO A 75 -4.35 -7.25 -6.36
C PRO A 75 -2.88 -6.91 -6.65
N GLN A 76 -2.63 -5.72 -7.19
CA GLN A 76 -1.28 -5.24 -7.51
C GLN A 76 -0.58 -4.69 -6.27
N CYS A 77 0.61 -5.19 -5.93
CA CYS A 77 1.44 -4.66 -4.85
C CYS A 77 2.02 -3.29 -5.23
N ILE A 78 1.91 -2.31 -4.32
CA ILE A 78 2.38 -0.93 -4.50
C ILE A 78 3.31 -0.45 -3.37
N GLY A 79 3.52 -1.28 -2.35
CA GLY A 79 4.38 -0.96 -1.22
C GLY A 79 4.34 -2.01 -0.13
N ILE A 80 5.02 -1.70 0.97
CA ILE A 80 5.07 -2.52 2.18
C ILE A 80 4.78 -1.67 3.42
N CYS A 81 4.18 -2.27 4.43
CA CYS A 81 3.97 -1.67 5.75
C CYS A 81 4.28 -2.68 6.85
N ALA A 82 4.60 -2.19 8.04
CA ALA A 82 4.73 -3.00 9.26
C ALA A 82 3.94 -2.31 10.39
N THR A 83 3.48 -3.09 11.36
CA THR A 83 2.91 -2.56 12.62
C THR A 83 3.86 -2.79 13.81
N LYS A 84 4.88 -3.63 13.63
CA LYS A 84 5.92 -3.94 14.61
C LYS A 84 7.28 -3.75 13.96
N TYR A 85 8.10 -2.88 14.53
CA TYR A 85 9.45 -2.63 14.05
C TYR A 85 10.33 -2.14 15.19
N LYS A 86 11.63 -2.41 15.06
CA LYS A 86 12.67 -1.91 15.97
C LYS A 86 13.02 -0.49 15.56
N LYS A 87 12.99 0.43 16.53
CA LYS A 87 13.47 1.81 16.36
C LYS A 87 14.98 1.88 16.47
#